data_AF-A0A836RMS1-F1
#
_entry.id   AF-A0A836RMS1-F1
#
_cell.length_a   1.000
_cell.length_b   1.000
_cell.length_c   1.000
_cell.angle_alpha   90.00
_cell.angle_beta   90.00
_cell.angle_gamma   90.00
#
_symmetry.space_group_name_H-M   'P 1'
#
loop_
_entity.id
_entity.type
_entity.pdbx_description
1 polymer ?
#
loop_
_entity_poly.entity_id
_entity_poly.type
_entity_poly.pdbx_seq_one_letter_code
_entity_poly.pdbx_strand_id
1 'polypeptide(L)'
;MPGSRSRVEVGDLRDYAFASGICAGQDVLISLAKLKQHATAGITGAVKNLFGITPCSLYGNDAPNENPRSHRTRNFHAGKLKVLDGVPAEIDHHVPPQGIHRVPHIVADIWGARPADLNIVEGVRTIRGGEGFWNRGVSVLEPKLIVAGRNGVCVDAIATAVMGFDPQAPHGHLPFPGENHLRLLASVGFGEIAPDRIEVRGVPLPQAVYPFQREKARKG
;
A
#
# COMPACT_ATOMS: atom_id res chain seq x y z
N MET A 1 -14.12 13.94 30.13
CA MET A 1 -12.95 14.82 29.93
C MET A 1 -11.70 13.95 29.94
N PRO A 2 -10.70 14.27 29.12
CA PRO A 2 -10.39 13.68 27.81
C PRO A 2 -9.75 12.28 27.90
N GLY A 3 -10.38 11.29 27.26
CA GLY A 3 -9.80 9.97 27.05
C GLY A 3 -8.66 10.05 26.03
N SER A 4 -7.54 9.43 26.39
CA SER A 4 -6.28 9.35 25.65
C SER A 4 -6.48 9.26 24.15
N ARG A 5 -6.21 10.38 23.46
CA ARG A 5 -5.77 10.34 22.07
C ARG A 5 -4.52 9.47 22.07
N SER A 6 -4.56 8.40 21.29
CA SER A 6 -3.46 7.50 21.00
C SER A 6 -2.22 8.33 20.67
N ARG A 7 -1.38 8.56 21.67
CA ARG A 7 -0.09 9.22 21.52
C ARG A 7 0.81 8.18 20.87
N VAL A 8 0.93 8.25 19.55
CA VAL A 8 1.92 7.49 18.79
C VAL A 8 3.20 8.32 18.85
N GLU A 9 4.16 7.88 19.67
CA GLU A 9 5.55 8.31 19.48
C GLU A 9 6.04 7.65 18.19
N VAL A 10 6.49 8.47 17.25
CA VAL A 10 6.98 8.04 15.94
C VAL A 10 8.24 7.20 16.17
N GLY A 11 8.11 5.89 16.06
CA GLY A 11 9.24 4.99 15.84
C GLY A 11 9.84 5.27 14.46
N ASP A 12 11.16 5.38 14.42
CA ASP A 12 11.93 5.87 13.27
C ASP A 12 11.89 4.85 12.10
N LEU A 13 10.86 4.90 11.24
CA LEU A 13 10.93 4.33 9.89
C LEU A 13 11.71 5.31 9.00
N ARG A 14 13.04 5.20 9.02
CA ARG A 14 13.95 6.07 8.26
C ARG A 14 14.71 5.35 7.14
N ASP A 15 14.15 4.27 6.60
CA ASP A 15 14.84 3.49 5.56
C ASP A 15 14.78 4.16 4.17
N TYR A 16 13.84 5.08 3.96
CA TYR A 16 13.59 5.75 2.69
C TYR A 16 12.82 7.08 2.86
N ALA A 17 13.48 8.23 2.80
CA ALA A 17 12.79 9.52 2.93
C ALA A 17 12.12 10.00 1.61
N PHE A 18 11.09 9.31 1.12
CA PHE A 18 10.38 9.72 -0.11
C PHE A 18 9.18 10.63 0.17
N ALA A 19 9.41 11.86 0.62
CA ALA A 19 8.34 12.87 0.67
C ALA A 19 8.44 13.81 -0.54
N SER A 20 7.42 13.80 -1.41
CA SER A 20 7.17 14.98 -2.24
C SER A 20 6.79 16.12 -1.29
N GLY A 21 7.50 17.25 -1.35
CA GLY A 21 7.20 18.42 -0.51
C GLY A 21 5.74 18.89 -0.62
N ILE A 22 5.05 18.51 -1.71
CA ILE A 22 3.63 18.77 -1.95
C ILE A 22 2.74 18.17 -0.84
N CYS A 23 3.05 16.99 -0.30
CA CYS A 23 2.17 16.34 0.68
C CYS A 23 2.48 16.76 2.13
N ALA A 24 3.72 17.16 2.43
CA ALA A 24 4.13 17.53 3.77
C ALA A 24 3.50 18.84 4.27
N GLY A 25 3.20 19.78 3.36
CA GLY A 25 2.60 21.07 3.69
C GLY A 25 1.07 21.12 3.69
N GLN A 26 0.38 19.98 3.54
CA GLN A 26 -1.09 19.97 3.47
C GLN A 26 -1.72 19.85 4.86
N ASP A 27 -2.70 20.72 5.14
CA ASP A 27 -3.53 20.64 6.35
C ASP A 27 -4.31 19.33 6.41
N VAL A 28 -4.77 18.85 5.26
CA VAL A 28 -5.53 17.60 5.11
C VAL A 28 -5.08 16.88 3.84
N LEU A 29 -4.70 15.62 3.97
CA LEU A 29 -4.38 14.71 2.87
C LEU A 29 -5.45 13.61 2.78
N ILE A 30 -6.07 13.47 1.60
CA ILE A 30 -7.08 12.44 1.34
C ILE A 30 -6.52 11.44 0.32
N SER A 31 -6.47 10.15 0.69
CA SER A 31 -6.12 9.05 -0.22
C SER A 31 -7.37 8.42 -0.79
N LEU A 32 -7.55 8.49 -2.10
CA LEU A 32 -8.61 7.79 -2.85
C LEU A 32 -8.00 6.69 -3.71
N ALA A 33 -8.21 5.44 -3.34
CA ALA A 33 -7.57 4.27 -3.93
C ALA A 33 -8.59 3.27 -4.50
N LYS A 34 -8.11 2.34 -5.32
CA LYS A 34 -8.90 1.20 -5.83
C LYS A 34 -8.64 -0.06 -5.01
N LEU A 35 -9.69 -0.80 -4.69
CA LEU A 35 -9.62 -2.12 -4.08
C LEU A 35 -9.12 -3.16 -5.08
N LYS A 36 -7.81 -3.41 -5.18
CA LYS A 36 -7.26 -4.39 -6.14
C LYS A 36 -6.05 -5.13 -5.62
N GLN A 37 -5.66 -6.20 -6.29
CA GLN A 37 -4.38 -6.88 -6.04
C GLN A 37 -3.21 -6.13 -6.69
N HIS A 38 -1.98 -6.45 -6.28
CA HIS A 38 -0.75 -5.94 -6.88
C HIS A 38 0.30 -7.05 -6.92
N ALA A 39 1.04 -7.19 -8.02
CA ALA A 39 1.94 -8.32 -8.25
C ALA A 39 3.16 -8.37 -7.31
N THR A 40 3.62 -7.23 -6.79
CA THR A 40 4.72 -7.16 -5.80
C THR A 40 4.26 -6.93 -4.36
N ALA A 41 3.35 -5.96 -4.15
CA ALA A 41 2.88 -5.58 -2.82
C ALA A 41 1.70 -6.43 -2.30
N GLY A 42 1.20 -7.38 -3.10
CA GLY A 42 0.06 -8.25 -2.79
C GLY A 42 -1.29 -7.57 -2.98
N ILE A 43 -1.52 -6.47 -2.26
CA ILE A 43 -2.72 -5.65 -2.38
C ILE A 43 -2.37 -4.20 -2.75
N THR A 44 -3.34 -3.53 -3.37
CA THR A 44 -3.44 -2.08 -3.42
C THR A 44 -4.46 -1.65 -2.39
N GLY A 45 -4.19 -0.52 -1.75
CA GLY A 45 -5.06 0.10 -0.77
C GLY A 45 -4.64 1.55 -0.59
N ALA A 46 -5.22 2.21 0.39
CA ALA A 46 -4.97 3.61 0.72
C ALA A 46 -3.49 3.89 1.02
N VAL A 47 -2.78 2.95 1.67
CA VAL A 47 -1.35 3.07 1.98
C VAL A 47 -0.54 3.01 0.70
N LYS A 48 -0.72 1.94 -0.09
CA LYS A 48 -0.01 1.72 -1.36
C LYS A 48 -0.27 2.82 -2.40
N ASN A 49 -1.40 3.51 -2.29
CA ASN A 49 -1.78 4.60 -3.19
C ASN A 49 -0.75 5.74 -3.17
N LEU A 50 -0.17 6.05 -2.00
CA LEU A 50 0.81 7.12 -1.86
C LEU A 50 2.11 6.84 -2.62
N PHE A 51 2.40 5.58 -2.98
CA PHE A 51 3.54 5.24 -3.85
C PHE A 51 3.59 6.08 -5.14
N GLY A 52 2.41 6.45 -5.68
CA GLY A 52 2.28 7.23 -6.90
C GLY A 52 2.72 8.70 -6.79
N ILE A 53 2.75 9.29 -5.59
CA ILE A 53 3.02 10.73 -5.38
C ILE A 53 4.51 11.07 -5.51
N THR A 54 5.38 10.06 -5.44
CA THR A 54 6.82 10.24 -5.58
C THR A 54 7.13 10.77 -6.98
N PRO A 55 7.83 11.88 -7.20
CA PRO A 55 7.95 12.47 -8.55
C PRO A 55 8.75 11.56 -9.50
N CYS A 56 8.18 11.19 -10.66
CA CYS A 56 8.95 10.48 -11.70
C CYS A 56 10.12 11.31 -12.23
N SER A 57 10.05 12.64 -12.16
CA SER A 57 11.16 13.51 -12.55
C SER A 57 12.43 13.29 -11.73
N LEU A 58 12.30 12.75 -10.51
CA LEU A 58 13.43 12.46 -9.62
C LEU A 58 13.70 10.96 -9.48
N TYR A 59 12.65 10.14 -9.50
CA TYR A 59 12.73 8.69 -9.20
C TYR A 59 12.40 7.77 -10.40
N GLY A 60 11.99 8.33 -11.54
CA GLY A 60 11.62 7.59 -12.75
C GLY A 60 12.82 6.92 -13.42
N ASN A 61 12.54 5.97 -14.32
CA ASN A 61 13.60 5.29 -15.08
C ASN A 61 14.37 6.23 -16.02
N ASP A 62 13.71 7.33 -16.41
CA ASP A 62 14.20 8.41 -17.26
C ASP A 62 14.57 9.66 -16.45
N ALA A 63 14.64 9.56 -15.12
CA ALA A 63 15.10 10.67 -14.28
C ALA A 63 16.61 10.95 -14.48
N PRO A 64 17.05 12.22 -14.35
CA PRO A 64 16.21 13.40 -14.14
C PRO A 64 15.52 13.86 -15.42
N ASN A 65 14.21 14.14 -15.34
CA ASN A 65 13.43 14.58 -16.49
C ASN A 65 12.18 15.35 -16.06
N GLU A 66 12.03 16.61 -16.48
CA GLU A 66 10.85 17.43 -16.18
C GLU A 66 9.61 17.05 -17.00
N ASN A 67 9.76 16.20 -18.02
CA ASN A 67 8.67 15.60 -18.78
C ASN A 67 8.73 14.06 -18.70
N PRO A 68 8.60 13.48 -17.48
CA PRO A 68 8.84 12.07 -17.26
C PRO A 68 7.74 11.24 -17.94
N ARG A 69 8.15 10.23 -18.72
CA ARG A 69 7.23 9.29 -19.39
C ARG A 69 7.39 7.86 -18.90
N SER A 70 8.33 7.63 -17.98
CA SER A 70 8.59 6.31 -17.43
C SER A 70 8.19 6.20 -15.97
N HIS A 71 7.85 4.98 -15.58
CA HIS A 71 7.60 4.60 -14.20
C HIS A 71 8.91 4.45 -13.42
N ARG A 72 8.83 4.05 -12.13
CA ARG A 72 9.96 4.03 -11.17
C ARG A 72 10.55 2.63 -10.97
N THR A 73 10.46 1.74 -11.95
CA THR A 73 10.80 0.31 -11.73
C THR A 73 12.30 0.09 -11.56
N ARG A 74 13.16 0.75 -12.35
CA ARG A 74 14.62 0.62 -12.21
C ARG A 74 15.10 1.15 -10.86
N ASN A 75 14.50 2.21 -10.35
CA ASN A 75 14.81 2.76 -9.04
C ASN A 75 14.13 1.95 -7.92
N PHE A 76 12.80 2.04 -7.80
CA PHE A 76 12.08 1.50 -6.64
C PHE A 76 11.98 -0.03 -6.64
N HIS A 77 11.85 -0.69 -7.79
CA HIS A 77 11.70 -2.15 -7.81
C HIS A 77 13.03 -2.89 -7.92
N ALA A 78 14.02 -2.31 -8.62
CA ALA A 78 15.26 -3.01 -8.94
C ALA A 78 16.50 -2.47 -8.22
N GLY A 79 16.45 -1.28 -7.62
CA GLY A 79 17.62 -0.67 -6.97
C GLY A 79 18.78 -0.41 -7.91
N LYS A 80 18.50 -0.18 -9.21
CA LYS A 80 19.51 -0.06 -10.28
C LYS A 80 19.83 1.38 -10.68
N LEU A 81 19.23 2.37 -10.03
CA LEU A 81 19.47 3.78 -10.33
C LEU A 81 19.87 4.51 -9.06
N LYS A 82 21.00 5.21 -9.11
CA LYS A 82 21.34 6.24 -8.13
C LYS A 82 20.46 7.45 -8.41
N VAL A 83 19.82 7.99 -7.38
CA VAL A 83 19.11 9.28 -7.49
C VAL A 83 20.12 10.44 -7.58
N LEU A 84 19.66 11.60 -8.04
CA LEU A 84 20.47 12.80 -8.06
C LEU A 84 20.90 13.22 -6.64
N ASP A 85 22.03 13.90 -6.55
CA ASP A 85 22.48 14.48 -5.28
C ASP A 85 21.43 15.49 -4.76
N GLY A 86 21.15 15.45 -3.45
CA GLY A 86 20.10 16.26 -2.82
C GLY A 86 18.69 15.69 -2.92
N VAL A 87 18.46 14.66 -3.76
CA VAL A 87 17.23 13.86 -3.72
C VAL A 87 17.39 12.79 -2.64
N PRO A 88 16.41 12.59 -1.74
CA PRO A 88 16.45 11.50 -0.78
C PRO A 88 16.72 10.15 -1.45
N ALA A 89 17.85 9.56 -1.10
CA ALA A 89 18.27 8.25 -1.57
C ALA A 89 17.83 7.16 -0.60
N GLU A 90 17.75 5.94 -1.12
CA GLU A 90 17.75 4.73 -0.31
C GLU A 90 19.00 4.69 0.58
N ILE A 91 18.83 4.46 1.88
CA ILE A 91 19.95 4.15 2.78
C ILE A 91 20.29 2.65 2.70
N ASP A 92 21.47 2.22 3.14
CA ASP A 92 21.77 0.79 3.17
C ASP A 92 20.99 0.12 4.32
N HIS A 93 19.96 -0.63 3.97
CA HIS A 93 19.08 -1.38 4.86
C HIS A 93 19.19 -2.91 4.64
N HIS A 94 20.15 -3.37 3.82
CA HIS A 94 20.36 -4.79 3.49
C HIS A 94 19.13 -5.54 2.93
N VAL A 95 18.14 -4.82 2.41
CA VAL A 95 16.94 -5.42 1.79
C VAL A 95 17.33 -5.85 0.38
N PRO A 96 16.98 -7.08 -0.04
CA PRO A 96 17.34 -7.59 -1.35
C PRO A 96 16.86 -6.68 -2.50
N PRO A 97 17.63 -6.54 -3.60
CA PRO A 97 17.29 -5.66 -4.71
C PRO A 97 16.18 -6.23 -5.61
N GLN A 98 15.06 -6.63 -5.03
CA GLN A 98 13.88 -7.16 -5.74
C GLN A 98 12.60 -6.48 -5.28
N GLY A 99 11.68 -6.27 -6.23
CA GLY A 99 10.48 -5.48 -6.01
C GLY A 99 9.53 -6.05 -4.95
N ILE A 100 9.55 -7.36 -4.71
CA ILE A 100 8.73 -8.00 -3.67
C ILE A 100 9.19 -7.67 -2.24
N HIS A 101 10.42 -7.17 -2.06
CA HIS A 101 10.95 -6.70 -0.78
C HIS A 101 10.98 -5.17 -0.72
N ARG A 102 11.53 -4.55 -1.77
CA ARG A 102 11.69 -3.10 -1.84
C ARG A 102 10.36 -2.35 -1.87
N VAL A 103 9.41 -2.79 -2.71
CA VAL A 103 8.15 -2.04 -2.87
C VAL A 103 7.38 -1.96 -1.54
N PRO A 104 7.22 -3.05 -0.75
CA PRO A 104 6.62 -2.97 0.57
C PRO A 104 7.30 -1.99 1.54
N HIS A 105 8.63 -1.96 1.62
CA HIS A 105 9.37 -1.03 2.48
C HIS A 105 9.20 0.42 2.03
N ILE A 106 9.39 0.69 0.74
CA ILE A 106 9.20 2.03 0.16
C ILE A 106 7.77 2.54 0.42
N VAL A 107 6.79 1.64 0.38
CA VAL A 107 5.39 1.97 0.70
C VAL A 107 5.19 2.31 2.16
N ALA A 108 5.78 1.52 3.07
CA ALA A 108 5.74 1.79 4.50
C ALA A 108 6.37 3.16 4.82
N ASP A 109 7.47 3.50 4.17
CA ASP A 109 8.20 4.72 4.46
C ASP A 109 7.53 5.97 3.89
N ILE A 110 7.02 5.90 2.66
CA ILE A 110 6.19 6.98 2.09
C ILE A 110 4.99 7.24 3.01
N TRP A 111 4.36 6.17 3.51
CA TRP A 111 3.24 6.31 4.44
C TRP A 111 3.68 6.91 5.77
N GLY A 112 4.80 6.44 6.34
CA GLY A 112 5.33 6.94 7.60
C GLY A 112 5.73 8.42 7.54
N ALA A 113 6.19 8.90 6.39
CA ALA A 113 6.55 10.30 6.18
C ALA A 113 5.34 11.24 6.27
N ARG A 114 4.18 10.86 5.71
CA ARG A 114 2.91 11.60 5.85
C ARG A 114 1.71 10.67 5.65
N PRO A 115 1.17 10.07 6.72
CA PRO A 115 -0.07 9.31 6.64
C PRO A 115 -1.21 10.20 6.14
N ALA A 116 -2.11 9.67 5.31
CA ALA A 116 -3.30 10.42 4.89
C ALA A 116 -4.36 10.47 6.01
N ASP A 117 -5.01 11.63 6.16
CA ASP A 117 -5.98 11.92 7.21
C ASP A 117 -7.35 11.27 6.95
N LEU A 118 -7.70 11.06 5.67
CA LEU A 118 -8.87 10.31 5.24
C LEU A 118 -8.50 9.36 4.12
N ASN A 119 -8.91 8.10 4.28
CA ASN A 119 -8.55 7.01 3.40
C ASN A 119 -9.84 6.38 2.87
N ILE A 120 -9.96 6.32 1.55
CA ILE A 120 -11.13 5.79 0.84
C ILE A 120 -10.63 4.77 -0.18
N VAL A 121 -11.05 3.52 -0.01
CA VAL A 121 -10.74 2.41 -0.91
C VAL A 121 -12.03 1.99 -1.60
N GLU A 122 -12.11 2.32 -2.90
CA GLU A 122 -13.30 2.11 -3.72
C GLU A 122 -13.20 0.78 -4.47
N GLY A 123 -14.19 -0.07 -4.24
CA GLY A 123 -14.37 -1.38 -4.85
C GLY A 123 -15.69 -1.50 -5.61
N VAL A 124 -16.23 -0.42 -6.18
CA VAL A 124 -17.48 -0.49 -6.96
C VAL A 124 -17.30 -1.40 -8.16
N ARG A 125 -16.24 -1.12 -8.93
CA ARG A 125 -15.77 -1.96 -10.05
C ARG A 125 -14.26 -1.93 -10.08
N THR A 126 -13.63 -3.10 -10.08
CA THR A 126 -12.19 -3.22 -9.88
C THR A 126 -11.60 -4.43 -10.62
N ILE A 127 -10.33 -4.73 -10.39
CA ILE A 127 -9.63 -5.88 -10.97
C ILE A 127 -9.01 -6.76 -9.89
N ARG A 128 -8.91 -8.05 -10.21
CA ARG A 128 -8.04 -9.01 -9.52
C ARG A 128 -6.90 -9.46 -10.44
N GLY A 129 -5.94 -10.20 -9.91
CA GLY A 129 -4.83 -10.82 -10.65
C GLY A 129 -3.62 -9.92 -10.89
N GLY A 130 -3.64 -8.68 -10.41
CA GLY A 130 -2.54 -7.73 -10.51
C GLY A 130 -3.03 -6.30 -10.62
N GLU A 131 -2.08 -5.41 -10.95
CA GLU A 131 -2.28 -3.98 -10.99
C GLU A 131 -2.65 -3.42 -12.37
N GLY A 132 -2.43 -4.17 -13.45
CA GLY A 132 -2.66 -3.70 -14.82
C GLY A 132 -2.66 -4.82 -15.86
N PHE A 133 -2.93 -4.44 -17.12
CA PHE A 133 -3.12 -5.39 -18.24
C PHE A 133 -1.90 -6.27 -18.55
N TRP A 134 -0.70 -5.89 -18.08
CA TRP A 134 0.53 -6.67 -18.21
C TRP A 134 0.59 -7.87 -17.27
N ASN A 135 -0.24 -7.91 -16.22
CA ASN A 135 -0.33 -9.08 -15.35
C ASN A 135 -1.24 -10.14 -16.00
N ARG A 136 -0.76 -11.39 -16.08
CA ARG A 136 -1.55 -12.50 -16.63
C ARG A 136 -2.73 -12.83 -15.72
N GLY A 137 -3.90 -13.07 -16.31
CA GLY A 137 -5.09 -13.55 -15.59
C GLY A 137 -5.90 -12.45 -14.91
N VAL A 138 -5.60 -11.17 -15.18
CA VAL A 138 -6.39 -10.03 -14.74
C VAL A 138 -7.83 -10.16 -15.21
N SER A 139 -8.77 -9.90 -14.32
CA SER A 139 -10.20 -9.91 -14.62
C SER A 139 -10.94 -8.88 -13.78
N VAL A 140 -12.02 -8.34 -14.34
CA VAL A 140 -12.91 -7.38 -13.67
C VAL A 140 -13.71 -8.07 -12.56
N LEU A 141 -13.94 -7.35 -11.47
CA LEU A 141 -14.83 -7.71 -10.37
C LEU A 141 -15.73 -6.52 -10.03
N GLU A 142 -16.89 -6.78 -9.42
CA GLU A 142 -17.81 -5.74 -8.94
C GLU A 142 -18.24 -6.01 -7.49
N PRO A 143 -17.34 -5.80 -6.50
CA PRO A 143 -17.69 -5.92 -5.07
C PRO A 143 -18.78 -4.94 -4.61
N LYS A 144 -18.97 -3.81 -5.31
CA LYS A 144 -20.03 -2.81 -5.03
C LYS A 144 -19.98 -2.22 -3.62
N LEU A 145 -18.77 -1.99 -3.11
CA LEU A 145 -18.54 -1.44 -1.78
C LEU A 145 -17.43 -0.39 -1.77
N ILE A 146 -17.38 0.35 -0.67
CA ILE A 146 -16.31 1.30 -0.34
C ILE A 146 -15.89 1.01 1.11
N VAL A 147 -14.59 0.98 1.37
CA VAL A 147 -14.02 0.95 2.72
C VAL A 147 -13.41 2.32 2.99
N ALA A 148 -13.75 2.96 4.11
CA ALA A 148 -13.23 4.28 4.43
C ALA A 148 -12.95 4.46 5.91
N GLY A 149 -11.95 5.28 6.24
CA GLY A 149 -11.55 5.54 7.62
C GLY A 149 -10.41 6.55 7.76
N ARG A 150 -10.11 6.92 9.00
CA ARG A 150 -9.05 7.90 9.34
C ARG A 150 -7.68 7.29 9.62
N ASN A 151 -7.58 5.95 9.60
CA ASN A 151 -6.30 5.25 9.69
C ASN A 151 -6.17 4.33 8.47
N GLY A 152 -5.22 4.65 7.57
CA GLY A 152 -5.03 3.91 6.32
C GLY A 152 -4.59 2.46 6.52
N VAL A 153 -3.83 2.15 7.58
CA VAL A 153 -3.41 0.78 7.89
C VAL A 153 -4.63 -0.07 8.29
N CYS A 154 -5.49 0.45 9.16
CA CYS A 154 -6.74 -0.23 9.52
C CYS A 154 -7.68 -0.39 8.32
N VAL A 155 -7.79 0.65 7.47
CA VAL A 155 -8.60 0.61 6.24
C VAL A 155 -8.09 -0.48 5.30
N ASP A 156 -6.78 -0.57 5.08
CA ASP A 156 -6.20 -1.57 4.19
C ASP A 156 -6.25 -2.98 4.78
N ALA A 157 -6.21 -3.12 6.11
CA ALA A 157 -6.43 -4.39 6.78
C ALA A 157 -7.86 -4.92 6.55
N ILE A 158 -8.87 -4.05 6.75
CA ILE A 158 -10.27 -4.40 6.47
C ILE A 158 -10.50 -4.62 4.98
N ALA A 159 -9.90 -3.81 4.10
CA ALA A 159 -9.98 -4.00 2.66
C ALA A 159 -9.38 -5.36 2.23
N THR A 160 -8.26 -5.76 2.82
CA THR A 160 -7.64 -7.07 2.59
C THR A 160 -8.56 -8.21 3.04
N ALA A 161 -9.18 -8.08 4.22
CA ALA A 161 -10.16 -9.04 4.71
C ALA A 161 -11.42 -9.12 3.81
N VAL A 162 -11.92 -7.98 3.33
CA VAL A 162 -13.01 -7.88 2.35
C VAL A 162 -12.65 -8.62 1.06
N MET A 163 -11.40 -8.59 0.61
CA MET A 163 -10.94 -9.35 -0.56
C MET A 163 -10.86 -10.87 -0.31
N GLY A 164 -11.17 -11.34 0.91
CA GLY A 164 -11.08 -12.74 1.31
C GLY A 164 -9.66 -13.17 1.69
N PHE A 165 -8.79 -12.23 2.05
CA PHE A 165 -7.40 -12.50 2.43
C PHE A 165 -7.13 -12.20 3.89
N ASP A 166 -6.08 -12.80 4.45
CA ASP A 166 -5.61 -12.47 5.80
C ASP A 166 -4.69 -11.23 5.74
N PRO A 167 -5.07 -10.08 6.34
CA PRO A 167 -4.17 -8.93 6.44
C PRO A 167 -2.94 -9.19 7.31
N GLN A 168 -3.02 -10.16 8.23
CA GLN A 168 -1.92 -10.57 9.09
C GLN A 168 -1.04 -11.66 8.46
N ALA A 169 -1.29 -12.05 7.20
CA ALA A 169 -0.52 -13.07 6.52
C ALA A 169 0.99 -12.79 6.65
N PRO A 170 1.83 -13.80 7.00
CA PRO A 170 3.26 -13.61 7.08
C PRO A 170 3.86 -13.15 5.76
N HIS A 171 5.07 -12.59 5.81
CA HIS A 171 5.83 -12.27 4.59
C HIS A 171 5.95 -13.54 3.71
N GLY A 172 5.78 -13.39 2.40
CA GLY A 172 5.81 -14.45 1.39
C GLY A 172 4.53 -15.29 1.31
N HIS A 173 3.53 -15.01 2.13
CA HIS A 173 2.25 -15.71 2.12
C HIS A 173 1.18 -14.87 1.46
N LEU A 174 0.30 -15.53 0.71
CA LEU A 174 -0.86 -14.89 0.09
C LEU A 174 -1.59 -13.98 1.09
N PRO A 175 -1.89 -12.72 0.72
CA PRO A 175 -1.80 -12.15 -0.62
C PRO A 175 -0.43 -11.55 -0.98
N PHE A 176 0.53 -11.55 -0.06
CA PHE A 176 1.82 -10.87 -0.17
C PHE A 176 2.92 -11.82 -0.72
N PRO A 177 3.35 -11.65 -1.98
CA PRO A 177 4.35 -12.54 -2.58
C PRO A 177 5.76 -12.34 -2.01
N GLY A 178 6.01 -11.19 -1.36
CA GLY A 178 7.18 -10.94 -0.54
C GLY A 178 6.75 -10.28 0.76
N GLU A 179 7.25 -9.10 1.07
CA GLU A 179 6.95 -8.51 2.36
C GLU A 179 5.53 -7.93 2.47
N ASN A 180 4.91 -8.17 3.62
CA ASN A 180 3.63 -7.59 3.98
C ASN A 180 3.84 -6.18 4.58
N HIS A 181 3.57 -5.14 3.79
CA HIS A 181 3.70 -3.74 4.22
C HIS A 181 2.75 -3.37 5.37
N LEU A 182 1.60 -4.05 5.53
CA LEU A 182 0.73 -3.82 6.67
C LEU A 182 1.38 -4.29 7.97
N ARG A 183 2.11 -5.42 7.94
CA ARG A 183 2.90 -5.88 9.09
C ARG A 183 4.07 -4.96 9.41
N LEU A 184 4.77 -4.45 8.39
CA LEU A 184 5.85 -3.47 8.58
C LEU A 184 5.34 -2.19 9.27
N LEU A 185 4.18 -1.70 8.87
CA LEU A 185 3.58 -0.50 9.46
C LEU A 185 3.00 -0.76 10.86
N ALA A 186 2.36 -1.91 11.06
CA ALA A 186 1.81 -2.29 12.37
C ALA A 186 2.90 -2.49 13.43
N SER A 187 4.06 -3.06 13.05
CA SER A 187 5.16 -3.34 13.99
C SER A 187 5.76 -2.07 14.62
N VAL A 188 5.59 -0.91 13.98
CA VAL A 188 6.04 0.39 14.49
C VAL A 188 4.88 1.30 14.95
N GLY A 189 3.65 0.77 15.04
CA GLY A 189 2.53 1.46 15.66
C GLY A 189 1.68 2.36 14.75
N PHE A 190 1.76 2.23 13.42
CA PHE A 190 0.91 3.02 12.52
C PHE A 190 -0.57 2.59 12.51
N GLY A 191 -0.90 1.39 12.96
CA GLY A 191 -2.29 0.93 13.04
C GLY A 191 -2.44 -0.54 13.37
N GLU A 192 -3.68 -0.93 13.65
CA GLU A 192 -4.09 -2.32 13.88
C GLU A 192 -4.35 -3.02 12.53
N ILE A 193 -4.00 -4.30 12.45
CA ILE A 193 -4.17 -5.13 11.24
C ILE A 193 -5.00 -6.39 11.47
N ALA A 194 -5.32 -6.72 12.73
CA ALA A 194 -6.25 -7.78 13.07
C ALA A 194 -7.71 -7.30 12.91
N PRO A 195 -8.51 -7.86 11.98
CA PRO A 195 -9.85 -7.35 11.69
C PRO A 195 -10.82 -7.33 12.87
N ASP A 196 -10.70 -8.30 13.79
CA ASP A 196 -11.48 -8.43 15.01
C ASP A 196 -11.17 -7.35 16.06
N ARG A 197 -10.05 -6.65 15.91
CA ARG A 197 -9.61 -5.54 16.78
C ARG A 197 -9.86 -4.16 16.16
N ILE A 198 -10.45 -4.10 14.97
CA ILE A 198 -10.78 -2.86 14.27
C ILE A 198 -12.30 -2.63 14.34
N GLU A 199 -12.71 -1.44 14.79
CA GLU A 199 -14.13 -1.06 14.77
C GLU A 199 -14.59 -0.88 13.32
N VAL A 200 -15.51 -1.74 12.88
CA VAL A 200 -16.16 -1.66 11.56
C VAL A 200 -17.61 -1.22 11.76
N ARG A 201 -18.02 -0.17 11.02
CA ARG A 201 -19.40 0.32 10.97
C ARG A 201 -19.98 0.12 9.57
N GLY A 202 -21.30 -0.05 9.49
CA GLY A 202 -22.02 -0.29 8.23
C GLY A 202 -22.24 -1.78 7.98
N VAL A 203 -21.89 -2.26 6.78
CA VAL A 203 -22.03 -3.68 6.43
C VAL A 203 -21.06 -4.52 7.28
N PRO A 204 -21.54 -5.55 8.01
CA PRO A 204 -20.66 -6.44 8.78
C PRO A 204 -19.61 -7.11 7.88
N LEU A 205 -18.36 -7.20 8.35
CA LEU A 205 -17.26 -7.77 7.55
C LEU A 205 -17.60 -9.13 6.91
N PRO A 206 -18.21 -10.12 7.61
CA PRO A 206 -18.56 -11.40 6.98
C PRO A 206 -19.52 -11.28 5.79
N GLN A 207 -20.37 -10.24 5.75
CA GLN A 207 -21.29 -9.96 4.64
C GLN A 207 -20.63 -9.14 3.52
N ALA A 208 -19.55 -8.44 3.83
CA ALA A 208 -18.79 -7.62 2.89
C ALA A 208 -17.74 -8.42 2.10
N VAL A 209 -17.41 -9.64 2.52
CA VAL A 209 -16.37 -10.44 1.86
C VAL A 209 -16.76 -10.75 0.41
N TYR A 210 -15.88 -10.36 -0.50
CA TYR A 210 -15.93 -10.67 -1.92
C TYR A 210 -14.58 -11.28 -2.32
N PRO A 211 -14.47 -12.61 -2.47
CA PRO A 211 -13.17 -13.26 -2.70
C PRO A 211 -12.49 -12.84 -4.01
N PHE A 212 -11.24 -12.36 -3.92
CA PHE A 212 -10.43 -11.99 -5.09
C PHE A 212 -9.66 -13.17 -5.66
N GLN A 213 -9.48 -14.23 -4.87
CA GLN A 213 -8.92 -15.48 -5.38
C GLN A 213 -9.85 -16.13 -6.42
N ARG A 214 -9.26 -16.77 -7.43
CA ARG A 214 -10.03 -17.65 -8.31
C ARG A 214 -10.36 -18.91 -7.53
N GLU A 215 -11.62 -19.34 -7.60
CA GLU A 215 -11.97 -20.70 -7.19
C GLU A 215 -11.12 -21.68 -8.01
N LYS A 216 -10.51 -22.66 -7.34
CA LYS A 216 -9.90 -23.79 -8.06
C LYS A 216 -11.03 -24.47 -8.81
N ALA A 217 -10.90 -24.66 -10.13
CA ALA A 217 -11.84 -25.45 -10.89
C ALA A 217 -12.02 -26.79 -10.16
N ARG A 218 -13.27 -27.14 -9.81
CA ARG A 218 -13.58 -28.48 -9.32
C ARG A 218 -13.07 -29.44 -10.38
N LYS A 219 -12.09 -30.28 -10.01
CA LYS A 219 -11.73 -31.43 -10.83
C LYS A 219 -12.98 -32.31 -10.85
N GLY A 220 -13.67 -32.33 -12.00
CA GLY A 220 -14.70 -33.31 -12.29
C GLY A 220 -14.10 -34.69 -12.45
#